data_AF-B9M853-F1
#
_entry.id   AF-B9M853-F1
#
_cell.length_a   1.000
_cell.length_b   1.000
_cell.length_c   1.000
_cell.angle_alpha   90.00
_cell.angle_beta   90.00
_cell.angle_gamma   90.00
#
_symmetry.space_group_name_H-M   'P 1'
#
loop_
_entity.id
_entity.type
_entity.pdbx_description
1 polymer ?
#
loop_
_entity_poly.entity_id
_entity_poly.type
_entity_poly.pdbx_seq_one_letter_code
_entity_poly.pdbx_strand_id
1 'polypeptide(L)' 'MFFIKNNTIHRYPLPRRCPARYEGEQLRDTILHGTEECVYCMHRWPEDESDVGVS' A
#
# COMPACT_ATOMS: atom_id res chain seq x y z
N MET A 1 7.68 1.87 2.96
CA MET A 1 7.44 0.47 3.31
C MET A 1 6.20 -0.08 2.62
N PHE A 2 6.33 -1.29 2.11
CA PHE A 2 5.30 -2.06 1.43
C PHE A 2 5.29 -3.49 1.96
N PHE A 3 4.20 -4.21 1.74
CA PHE A 3 4.15 -5.66 1.92
C PHE A 3 3.49 -6.30 0.70
N ILE A 4 3.72 -7.60 0.52
CA ILE A 4 3.13 -8.37 -0.57
C ILE A 4 2.13 -9.34 0.01
N LYS A 5 0.91 -9.35 -0.54
CA LYS A 5 -0.15 -10.29 -0.19
C LYS A 5 -0.84 -10.72 -1.49
N ASN A 6 -1.06 -12.02 -1.65
CA ASN A 6 -1.67 -12.59 -2.86
C ASN A 6 -1.00 -12.13 -4.17
N ASN A 7 0.34 -12.03 -4.18
CA ASN A 7 1.13 -11.49 -5.29
C ASN A 7 0.91 -10.00 -5.64
N THR A 8 0.22 -9.25 -4.78
CA THR A 8 -0.03 -7.81 -4.95
C THR A 8 0.73 -7.00 -3.90
N ILE A 9 1.35 -5.88 -4.33
CA ILE A 9 2.01 -4.90 -3.48
C ILE A 9 0.98 -3.99 -2.83
N HIS A 10 1.07 -3.89 -1.50
CA HIS A 10 0.30 -2.97 -0.68
C HIS A 10 1.21 -2.01 0.08
N ARG A 11 0.76 -0.76 0.25
CA ARG A 11 1.45 0.24 1.07
C ARG A 11 1.21 -0.06 2.55
N TYR A 12 2.22 0.22 3.38
CA TYR A 12 2.07 0.25 4.83
C TYR A 12 2.35 1.67 5.37
N PRO A 13 1.46 2.27 6.18
CA PRO A 13 0.12 1.78 6.51
C PRO A 13 -0.81 1.73 5.28
N LEU A 14 -1.86 0.92 5.37
CA LEU A 14 -2.87 0.80 4.31
C LEU A 14 -3.73 2.08 4.27
N PRO A 15 -4.01 2.65 3.09
CA PRO A 15 -5.01 3.70 2.98
C PRO A 15 -6.38 3.12 3.27
N ARG A 16 -7.30 3.92 3.85
CA ARG A 16 -8.63 3.47 4.30
C ARG A 16 -9.44 2.76 3.22
N ARG A 17 -9.25 3.16 1.95
CA ARG A 17 -9.91 2.59 0.78
C ARG A 17 -9.43 1.18 0.40
N CYS A 18 -8.23 0.78 0.84
CA CYS A 18 -7.70 -0.52 0.50
C CYS A 18 -8.39 -1.59 1.36
N PRO A 19 -9.05 -2.60 0.76
CA PRO A 19 -9.75 -3.64 1.52
C PRO A 19 -8.79 -4.69 2.12
N ALA A 20 -7.51 -4.63 1.78
CA ALA A 20 -6.51 -5.54 2.32
C ALA A 20 -6.34 -5.35 3.82
N ARG A 21 -5.85 -6.41 4.48
CA ARG A 21 -5.44 -6.37 5.89
C ARG A 21 -4.00 -6.82 6.00
N TYR A 22 -3.23 -6.04 6.73
CA TYR A 22 -1.90 -6.43 7.16
C TYR A 22 -2.03 -7.46 8.29
N GLU A 23 -1.44 -8.62 8.12
CA GLU A 23 -1.49 -9.77 9.03
C GLU A 23 -0.10 -10.17 9.53
N GLY A 24 0.88 -9.26 9.42
CA GLY A 24 2.26 -9.51 9.82
C GLY A 24 3.16 -9.96 8.68
N GLU A 25 2.79 -9.64 7.43
CA GLU A 25 3.65 -9.86 6.27
C GLU A 25 4.99 -9.11 6.40
N GLN A 26 6.02 -9.59 5.69
CA GLN A 26 7.31 -8.89 5.69
C GLN A 26 7.20 -7.50 5.05
N LEU A 27 7.54 -6.47 5.81
CA LEU A 27 7.72 -5.11 5.28
C LEU A 27 9.00 -5.01 4.46
N ARG A 28 8.91 -4.33 3.33
CA ARG A 28 9.97 -4.13 2.35
C ARG A 28 10.02 -2.66 1.92
N ASP A 29 11.20 -2.20 1.56
CA ASP A 29 11.40 -0.87 0.98
C ASP A 29 11.67 -0.90 -0.53
N THR A 30 11.72 -2.10 -1.11
CA THR A 30 11.88 -2.32 -2.56
C THR A 30 10.69 -3.08 -3.13
N ILE A 31 10.31 -2.70 -4.35
CA ILE A 31 9.29 -3.37 -5.16
C ILE A 31 9.93 -4.58 -5.85
N LEU A 32 9.31 -5.74 -5.71
CA LEU A 32 9.77 -6.99 -6.33
C LEU A 32 9.19 -7.12 -7.74
N HIS A 33 10.06 -7.42 -8.72
CA HIS A 33 9.61 -7.70 -10.09
C HIS A 33 8.65 -8.90 -10.12
N GLY A 34 7.61 -8.82 -10.97
CA GLY A 34 6.61 -9.89 -11.14
C GLY A 34 5.46 -9.86 -10.14
N THR A 35 5.41 -8.86 -9.26
CA THR A 35 4.27 -8.61 -8.37
C THR A 35 3.33 -7.58 -8.99
N GLU A 36 2.03 -7.73 -8.73
CA GLU A 36 1.01 -6.79 -9.16
C GLU A 36 0.96 -5.58 -8.23
N GLU A 37 0.48 -4.44 -8.71
CA GLU A 37 0.30 -3.24 -7.89
C GLU A 37 -1.16 -3.11 -7.42
N CYS A 38 -1.37 -2.91 -6.12
CA CYS A 38 -2.71 -2.63 -5.63
C CYS A 38 -3.15 -1.24 -6.11
N VAL A 39 -4.21 -1.18 -6.92
CA VAL A 39 -4.78 0.07 -7.44
C VAL A 39 -5.13 1.08 -6.32
N TYR A 40 -5.53 0.59 -5.15
CA TYR A 40 -5.87 1.43 -4.00
C TYR A 40 -4.66 1.96 -3.24
N CYS A 41 -3.52 1.27 -3.29
CA CYS A 41 -2.31 1.67 -2.56
C CYS A 41 -1.30 2.43 -3.42
N MET A 42 -1.21 2.09 -4.71
CA MET A 42 -0.14 2.57 -5.60
C MET A 42 -0.59 3.71 -6.52
N HIS A 43 -1.90 3.97 -6.64
CA HIS A 43 -2.39 5.15 -7.35
C HIS A 43 -2.53 6.35 -6.40
N ARG A 44 -2.39 7.56 -6.95
CA ARG A 44 -2.74 8.79 -6.23
C ARG A 44 -4.25 9.00 -6.28
N TRP A 45 -4.85 9.14 -5.11
CA TRP A 45 -6.27 9.45 -4.96
C TRP A 45 -6.43 10.79 -4.22
N PRO A 46 -7.40 11.63 -4.61
CA PRO A 46 -7.59 12.95 -3.99
C PRO A 46 -7.83 12.90 -2.47
N GLU A 47 -8.55 11.89 -1.98
CA GLU A 47 -8.84 11.79 -0.54
C GLU A 47 -7.64 11.26 0.29
N ASP A 48 -6.59 10.76 -0.37
CA ASP A 48 -5.33 10.40 0.31
C ASP A 48 -4.42 11.63 0.49
N GLU A 49 -4.67 12.74 -0.21
CA GLU A 49 -3.91 14.00 -0.04
C GLU A 49 -4.31 14.75 1.24
N SER A 50 -5.48 14.48 1.81
CA SER A 50 -5.89 14.99 3.14
C SER A 50 -5.17 14.35 4.32
N ASP A 51 -4.45 13.23 4.13
CA ASP A 51 -3.57 12.62 5.14
C ASP A 51 -2.12 13.13 5.04
N VAL A 52 -1.79 13.98 4.06
CA VAL A 52 -0.50 14.67 3.94
C VAL A 52 -0.66 16.10 4.46
N GLY A 53 -1.06 16.23 5.72
CA GLY A 53 -1.48 17.52 6.25
C GLY A 53 -1.52 17.60 7.77
N VAL A 54 -0.49 17.11 8.48
CA VAL A 54 -0.10 17.69 9.79
C VAL A 54 1.43 17.70 9.86
N SER A 55 1.97 18.92 9.86
CA SER A 55 3.34 19.27 10.23
C SER A 55 3.60 19.08 11.72
#